data_AF-A0A820EGE5-F1
#
_entry.id   AF-A0A820EGE5-F1
#
_cell.length_a   1.000
_cell.length_b   1.000
_cell.length_c   1.000
_cell.angle_alpha   90.00
_cell.angle_beta   90.00
_cell.angle_gamma   90.00
#
_symmetry.space_group_name_H-M   'P 1'
#
loop_
_entity.id
_entity.type
_entity.pdbx_description
1 polymer ?
#
loop_
_entity_poly.entity_id
_entity_poly.type
_entity_poly.pdbx_seq_one_letter_code
_entity_poly.pdbx_strand_id
1 'polypeptide(L)'
;VFDAGQELSKSENTNVSDLLPHPTAVSVSFCGISLHFLNEELQLYAFILGCYPYDRDNQSSSQMQQFVDAKLLEFDLSVENSKFVATDNENKMKSCFKDPCIRIGCSIHYLSKQLEHCFTSVTLEKIPQSKSPRTFQSYPDNRFNGAFPTMNVFLTLSNDLAGVLDRTFLDDYMLMDKDLLEHVRSFLGPFEELINELSCDKKPTVYKVLPLRQCLINRCTIHQNDHDGIRQMKTFLSNTIIEKLLRQTVLPYGLSLNSELLMYIQRLLIQQEAERKAQQSIEIDINEDNFNDQQSFTRKILFLLSSSIVIKYFLSVGANLDFDMFAFLI
;
A
#
# COMPACT_ATOMS: atom_id res chain seq x y z
N VAL A 1 9.52 17.87 -5.43
CA VAL A 1 8.20 17.33 -5.00
C VAL A 1 7.88 17.93 -3.66
N PHE A 2 6.72 18.55 -3.51
CA PHE A 2 6.20 18.90 -2.19
C PHE A 2 5.37 17.74 -1.67
N ASP A 3 5.58 17.31 -0.44
CA ASP A 3 4.64 16.43 0.25
C ASP A 3 3.85 17.28 1.24
N ALA A 4 2.54 17.36 1.05
CA ALA A 4 1.61 18.02 1.96
C ALA A 4 0.64 16.96 2.50
N GLY A 5 0.87 16.53 3.74
CA GLY A 5 0.06 15.51 4.41
C GLY A 5 -0.79 16.13 5.51
N GLN A 6 -2.05 15.71 5.63
CA GLN A 6 -2.85 15.96 6.82
C GLN A 6 -2.51 14.91 7.88
N GLU A 7 -1.92 15.31 9.00
CA GLU A 7 -1.75 14.54 10.22
C GLU A 7 -2.92 14.78 11.20
N LEU A 8 -3.72 13.77 11.53
CA LEU A 8 -4.80 13.83 12.52
C LEU A 8 -4.28 13.17 13.79
N SER A 9 -3.96 13.96 14.82
CA SER A 9 -3.79 13.43 16.17
C SER A 9 -5.12 13.57 16.91
N LYS A 10 -5.87 12.48 17.02
CA LYS A 10 -6.92 12.39 18.05
C LYS A 10 -6.31 11.76 19.30
N SER A 11 -6.04 12.55 20.33
CA SER A 11 -5.82 12.01 21.66
C SER A 11 -7.17 11.79 22.34
N GLU A 12 -7.73 10.59 22.22
CA GLU A 12 -8.88 10.19 23.05
C GLU A 12 -8.33 9.52 24.32
N ASN A 13 -8.56 10.14 25.48
CA ASN A 13 -8.32 9.49 26.77
C ASN A 13 -9.40 8.43 27.01
N THR A 14 -8.97 7.27 27.46
CA THR A 14 -9.81 6.15 27.88
C THR A 14 -10.72 6.55 29.05
N ASN A 15 -11.99 6.20 28.91
CA ASN A 15 -13.01 6.29 29.96
C ASN A 15 -12.62 5.43 31.16
N VAL A 16 -12.20 6.07 32.24
CA VAL A 16 -12.33 5.54 33.60
C VAL A 16 -12.87 6.68 34.47
N SER A 17 -13.93 6.36 35.20
CA SER A 17 -14.68 7.19 36.18
C SER A 17 -15.59 8.29 35.63
N ASP A 18 -16.88 7.94 35.52
CA ASP A 18 -18.00 8.85 35.77
C ASP A 18 -17.70 9.67 37.03
N LEU A 19 -17.60 11.02 36.91
CA LEU A 19 -18.11 12.00 37.88
C LEU A 19 -17.74 13.47 37.60
N LEU A 20 -17.02 13.82 36.53
CA LEU A 20 -16.85 15.23 36.13
C LEU A 20 -16.89 15.39 34.60
N PRO A 21 -17.46 16.49 34.05
CA PRO A 21 -17.33 16.82 32.64
C PRO A 21 -15.86 17.15 32.37
N HIS A 22 -15.09 16.13 31.97
CA HIS A 22 -13.74 16.35 31.50
C HIS A 22 -13.79 17.21 30.22
N PRO A 23 -12.93 18.23 30.09
CA PRO A 23 -12.85 18.99 28.86
C PRO A 23 -12.58 18.02 27.71
N THR A 24 -13.50 17.97 26.73
CA THR A 24 -13.28 17.24 25.48
C THR A 24 -11.96 17.72 24.89
N ALA A 25 -10.99 16.82 24.76
CA ALA A 25 -9.70 17.13 24.16
C ALA A 25 -9.95 17.79 22.80
N VAL A 26 -9.48 19.02 22.63
CA VAL A 26 -9.61 19.72 21.35
C VAL A 26 -8.76 18.96 20.34
N SER A 27 -9.43 18.32 19.37
CA SER A 27 -8.76 17.59 18.29
C SER A 27 -8.09 18.60 17.37
N VAL A 28 -6.77 18.73 17.47
CA VAL A 28 -5.96 19.56 16.56
C VAL A 28 -5.58 18.72 15.33
N SER A 29 -5.75 19.27 14.13
CA SER A 29 -5.20 18.70 12.90
C SER A 29 -3.87 19.35 12.59
N PHE A 30 -2.96 18.62 11.95
CA PHE A 30 -1.62 19.04 11.60
C PHE A 30 -1.37 18.89 10.10
N CYS A 31 -0.66 19.83 9.48
CA CYS A 31 -0.25 19.76 8.09
C CYS A 31 1.27 19.69 8.04
N GLY A 32 1.79 18.54 7.63
CA GLY A 32 3.21 18.34 7.39
C GLY A 32 3.56 18.80 5.97
N ILE A 33 4.57 19.66 5.84
CA ILE A 33 5.09 20.12 4.55
C ILE A 33 6.56 19.73 4.46
N SER A 34 6.91 18.98 3.42
CA SER A 34 8.30 18.67 3.09
C SER A 34 8.63 18.96 1.63
N LEU A 35 9.88 19.33 1.38
CA LEU A 35 10.45 19.59 0.07
C LEU A 35 11.45 18.49 -0.28
N HIS A 36 11.24 17.86 -1.44
CA HIS A 36 12.12 16.83 -1.98
C HIS A 36 12.69 17.26 -3.33
N PHE A 37 14.00 17.16 -3.51
CA PHE A 37 14.65 17.45 -4.80
C PHE A 37 15.93 16.64 -5.00
N LEU A 38 16.36 16.53 -6.25
CA LEU A 38 17.67 15.97 -6.62
C LEU A 38 18.62 17.14 -6.91
N ASN A 39 19.86 17.06 -6.44
CA ASN A 39 20.91 17.99 -6.86
C ASN A 39 21.51 17.56 -8.22
N GLU A 40 22.55 18.27 -8.66
CA GLU A 40 23.27 18.00 -9.92
C GLU A 40 23.93 16.61 -9.92
N GLU A 41 24.33 16.11 -8.75
CA GLU A 41 24.90 14.78 -8.53
C GLU A 41 23.85 13.67 -8.33
N LEU A 42 22.57 13.94 -8.60
CA LEU A 42 21.45 13.00 -8.44
C LEU A 42 21.26 12.47 -7.00
N GLN A 43 21.75 13.21 -6.00
CA GLN A 43 21.49 12.92 -4.60
C GLN A 43 20.12 13.46 -4.20
N LEU A 44 19.31 12.60 -3.58
CA LEU A 44 17.99 12.98 -3.08
C LEU A 44 18.12 13.69 -1.73
N TYR A 45 17.56 14.89 -1.65
CA TYR A 45 17.38 15.64 -0.42
C TYR A 45 15.90 15.69 -0.05
N ALA A 46 15.62 15.46 1.23
CA ALA A 46 14.30 15.62 1.83
C ALA A 46 14.40 16.61 3.00
N PHE A 47 13.75 17.76 2.88
CA PHE A 47 13.71 18.81 3.89
C PHE A 47 12.30 18.93 4.47
N ILE A 48 12.18 18.74 5.79
CA ILE A 48 10.93 19.01 6.49
C ILE A 48 10.86 20.52 6.71
N LEU A 49 9.94 21.20 6.02
CA LEU A 49 9.73 22.64 6.16
C LEU A 49 8.95 22.95 7.45
N GLY A 50 8.07 22.05 7.87
CA GLY A 50 7.42 22.12 9.17
C GLY A 50 6.22 21.19 9.29
N CYS A 51 5.72 21.05 10.51
CA CYS A 51 4.45 20.42 10.83
C CYS A 51 3.61 21.42 11.60
N TYR A 52 2.51 21.85 10.99
CA TYR A 52 1.77 23.02 11.43
C TYR A 52 0.38 22.65 11.91
N PRO A 53 -0.04 23.06 13.12
CA PRO A 53 -1.42 22.87 13.52
C PRO A 53 -2.34 23.74 12.65
N TYR A 54 -3.52 23.24 12.33
CA TYR A 54 -4.53 23.99 11.60
C TYR A 54 -5.95 23.59 12.03
N ASP A 55 -6.87 24.57 11.98
CA ASP A 55 -8.24 24.44 12.48
C ASP A 55 -9.08 23.54 11.57
N ARG A 56 -9.86 22.63 12.16
CA ARG A 56 -10.70 21.64 11.47
C ARG A 56 -11.93 22.26 10.83
N ASP A 57 -12.48 23.29 11.45
CA ASP A 57 -13.83 23.75 11.16
C ASP A 57 -13.89 24.74 9.98
N ASN A 58 -12.72 25.14 9.45
CA ASN A 58 -12.60 26.13 8.38
C ASN A 58 -11.64 25.65 7.27
N GLN A 59 -12.02 24.58 6.59
CA GLN A 59 -11.14 23.86 5.65
C GLN A 59 -11.76 23.63 4.27
N SER A 60 -12.13 24.69 3.57
CA SER A 60 -12.31 24.57 2.12
C SER A 60 -10.97 24.17 1.48
N SER A 61 -11.02 23.57 0.29
CA SER A 61 -9.80 23.29 -0.48
C SER A 61 -9.01 24.56 -0.81
N SER A 62 -9.69 25.71 -1.01
CA SER A 62 -9.03 26.99 -1.24
C SER A 62 -8.30 27.54 -0.01
N GLN A 63 -8.86 27.38 1.20
CA GLN A 63 -8.19 27.77 2.43
C GLN A 63 -6.95 26.93 2.69
N MET A 64 -7.02 25.62 2.43
CA MET A 64 -5.85 24.73 2.51
C MET A 64 -4.75 25.16 1.53
N GLN A 65 -5.12 25.53 0.30
CA GLN A 65 -4.16 26.00 -0.70
C GLN A 65 -3.47 27.28 -0.23
N GLN A 66 -4.25 28.29 0.21
CA GLN A 66 -3.71 29.54 0.74
C GLN A 66 -2.79 29.31 1.95
N PHE A 67 -3.15 28.38 2.83
CA PHE A 67 -2.33 28.00 3.97
C PHE A 67 -0.98 27.43 3.53
N VAL A 68 -0.98 26.44 2.63
CA VAL A 68 0.26 25.84 2.11
C VAL A 68 1.10 26.86 1.35
N ASP A 69 0.48 27.69 0.51
CA ASP A 69 1.16 28.75 -0.24
C ASP A 69 1.83 29.76 0.70
N ALA A 70 1.15 30.18 1.78
CA ALA A 70 1.73 31.06 2.79
C ALA A 70 2.94 30.42 3.48
N LYS A 71 2.88 29.11 3.79
CA LYS A 71 3.99 28.38 4.39
C LYS A 71 5.17 28.15 3.45
N LEU A 72 4.92 27.97 2.16
CA LEU A 72 5.99 27.88 1.18
C LEU A 72 6.65 29.25 0.95
N LEU A 73 5.87 30.33 0.98
CA LEU A 73 6.38 31.69 0.82
C LEU A 73 7.36 32.09 1.94
N GLU A 74 7.22 31.56 3.15
CA GLU A 74 8.19 31.74 4.26
C GLU A 74 9.61 31.26 3.89
N PHE A 75 9.75 30.39 2.87
CA PHE A 75 11.01 29.87 2.36
C PHE A 75 11.33 30.35 0.93
N ASP A 76 10.66 31.41 0.44
CA ASP A 76 10.73 31.87 -0.95
C ASP A 76 10.35 30.79 -1.97
N LEU A 77 9.45 29.87 -1.58
CA LEU A 77 8.93 28.80 -2.42
C LEU A 77 7.48 29.08 -2.83
N SER A 78 7.07 28.46 -3.94
CA SER A 78 5.72 28.56 -4.49
C SER A 78 5.33 27.26 -5.19
N VAL A 79 4.02 27.00 -5.30
CA VAL A 79 3.48 25.91 -6.10
C VAL A 79 3.29 26.40 -7.55
N GLU A 80 3.94 25.74 -8.52
CA GLU A 80 3.94 26.14 -9.94
C GLU A 80 3.58 24.96 -10.86
N ASN A 81 3.25 25.25 -12.13
CA ASN A 81 2.90 24.23 -13.15
C ASN A 81 3.99 23.18 -13.38
N SER A 82 5.25 23.51 -13.14
CA SER A 82 6.41 22.62 -13.31
C SER A 82 6.67 21.72 -12.09
N LYS A 83 6.00 21.97 -10.96
CA LYS A 83 6.28 21.31 -9.70
C LYS A 83 5.27 20.18 -9.44
N PHE A 84 5.78 19.10 -8.87
CA PHE A 84 4.97 17.98 -8.42
C PHE A 84 4.61 18.12 -6.96
N VAL A 85 3.35 17.84 -6.62
CA VAL A 85 2.84 17.85 -5.25
C VAL A 85 2.27 16.47 -4.92
N ALA A 86 2.92 15.74 -4.03
CA ALA A 86 2.43 14.50 -3.44
C ALA A 86 1.50 14.82 -2.27
N THR A 87 0.31 14.22 -2.27
CA THR A 87 -0.70 14.37 -1.21
C THR A 87 -1.46 13.07 -1.03
N ASP A 88 -2.18 12.92 0.08
CA ASP A 88 -3.18 11.86 0.20
C ASP A 88 -4.24 11.92 -0.93
N ASN A 89 -5.12 10.92 -0.98
CA ASN A 89 -6.17 10.85 -1.99
C ASN A 89 -7.53 11.37 -1.49
N GLU A 90 -7.55 12.20 -0.45
CA GLU A 90 -8.76 12.85 0.01
C GLU A 90 -9.27 13.85 -1.04
N ASN A 91 -10.59 13.99 -1.16
CA ASN A 91 -11.20 14.87 -2.14
C ASN A 91 -10.80 16.34 -1.93
N LYS A 92 -10.57 16.72 -0.67
CA LYS A 92 -10.10 18.05 -0.30
C LYS A 92 -8.71 18.34 -0.86
N MET A 93 -7.74 17.45 -0.62
CA MET A 93 -6.37 17.59 -1.13
C MET A 93 -6.32 17.53 -2.66
N LYS A 94 -7.12 16.64 -3.27
CA LYS A 94 -7.30 16.62 -4.74
C LYS A 94 -7.80 17.94 -5.30
N SER A 95 -8.76 18.57 -4.65
CA SER A 95 -9.29 19.88 -5.07
C SER A 95 -8.31 21.02 -4.81
N CYS A 96 -7.55 20.95 -3.71
CA CYS A 96 -6.56 21.96 -3.30
C CYS A 96 -5.42 22.07 -4.31
N PHE A 97 -4.95 20.93 -4.83
CA PHE A 97 -3.79 20.86 -5.73
C PHE A 97 -4.17 20.45 -7.14
N LYS A 98 -5.36 20.87 -7.62
CA LYS A 98 -5.80 20.56 -8.98
C LYS A 98 -5.01 21.37 -10.02
N ASP A 99 -4.78 22.64 -9.72
CA ASP A 99 -4.04 23.63 -10.52
C ASP A 99 -3.37 24.61 -9.52
N PRO A 100 -2.17 25.17 -9.79
CA PRO A 100 -1.36 25.05 -11.00
C PRO A 100 -0.51 23.77 -11.11
N CYS A 101 -0.21 23.08 -10.02
CA CYS A 101 0.78 21.99 -10.01
C CYS A 101 0.31 20.65 -10.60
N ILE A 102 1.28 19.74 -10.79
CA ILE A 102 1.00 18.33 -11.07
C ILE A 102 0.86 17.56 -9.75
N ARG A 103 -0.37 17.17 -9.41
CA ARG A 103 -0.63 16.37 -8.20
C ARG A 103 -0.32 14.89 -8.40
N ILE A 104 0.35 14.29 -7.42
CA ILE A 104 0.59 12.86 -7.31
C ILE A 104 -0.16 12.34 -6.08
N GLY A 105 -0.91 11.25 -6.24
CA GLY A 105 -1.59 10.59 -5.12
C GLY A 105 -0.63 9.70 -4.33
N CYS A 106 -0.66 9.81 -3.01
CA CYS A 106 0.13 8.96 -2.12
C CYS A 106 -0.31 7.50 -2.24
N SER A 107 0.60 6.66 -2.75
CA SER A 107 0.35 5.22 -2.96
C SER A 107 0.22 4.47 -1.64
N ILE A 108 0.94 4.88 -0.59
CA ILE A 108 0.84 4.31 0.76
C ILE A 108 -0.57 4.54 1.31
N HIS A 109 -1.02 5.81 1.35
CA HIS A 109 -2.37 6.14 1.82
C HIS A 109 -3.43 5.35 1.05
N TYR A 110 -3.27 5.19 -0.26
CA TYR A 110 -4.21 4.40 -1.05
C TYR A 110 -4.21 2.91 -0.66
N LEU A 111 -3.03 2.29 -0.54
CA LEU A 111 -2.90 0.88 -0.23
C LEU A 111 -3.45 0.57 1.16
N SER A 112 -3.06 1.35 2.16
CA SER A 112 -3.57 1.25 3.53
C SER A 112 -5.09 1.36 3.59
N LYS A 113 -5.67 2.31 2.85
CA LYS A 113 -7.13 2.45 2.76
C LYS A 113 -7.80 1.25 2.10
N GLN A 114 -7.17 0.62 1.11
CA GLN A 114 -7.72 -0.62 0.53
C GLN A 114 -7.62 -1.80 1.52
N LEU A 115 -6.55 -1.87 2.31
CA LEU A 115 -6.42 -2.90 3.36
C LEU A 115 -7.47 -2.70 4.45
N GLU A 116 -7.66 -1.47 4.92
CA GLU A 116 -8.75 -1.12 5.86
C GLU A 116 -10.11 -1.50 5.27
N HIS A 117 -10.38 -1.09 4.03
CA HIS A 117 -11.62 -1.46 3.37
C HIS A 117 -11.79 -2.97 3.27
N CYS A 118 -10.73 -3.73 2.95
CA CYS A 118 -10.77 -5.18 2.90
C CYS A 118 -11.28 -5.80 4.22
N PHE A 119 -10.82 -5.30 5.37
CA PHE A 119 -11.30 -5.77 6.68
C PHE A 119 -12.75 -5.36 6.99
N THR A 120 -13.20 -4.21 6.49
CA THR A 120 -14.57 -3.72 6.72
C THR A 120 -15.61 -4.24 5.73
N SER A 121 -15.20 -4.53 4.49
CA SER A 121 -16.07 -4.92 3.37
C SER A 121 -16.18 -6.42 3.20
N VAL A 122 -15.16 -7.17 3.64
CA VAL A 122 -15.33 -8.58 3.96
C VAL A 122 -16.13 -8.60 5.25
N THR A 123 -17.42 -8.27 5.13
CA THR A 123 -18.41 -8.68 6.12
C THR A 123 -18.21 -10.18 6.20
N LEU A 124 -17.59 -10.66 7.27
CA LEU A 124 -17.60 -12.06 7.65
C LEU A 124 -19.07 -12.37 7.97
N GLU A 125 -19.89 -12.43 6.92
CA GLU A 125 -21.35 -12.34 6.87
C GLU A 125 -22.05 -13.50 7.57
N LYS A 126 -21.26 -14.35 8.24
CA LYS A 126 -21.68 -15.58 8.91
C LYS A 126 -21.12 -15.76 10.31
N ILE A 127 -20.40 -14.78 10.88
CA ILE A 127 -20.23 -14.81 12.35
C ILE A 127 -21.56 -14.29 12.90
N PRO A 128 -22.37 -15.13 13.57
CA PRO A 128 -23.61 -14.67 14.16
C PRO A 128 -23.25 -13.56 15.12
N GLN A 129 -23.60 -12.32 14.76
CA GLN A 129 -23.45 -11.19 15.67
C GLN A 129 -24.41 -11.46 16.83
N SER A 130 -23.90 -12.14 17.86
CA SER A 130 -24.44 -11.98 19.20
C SER A 130 -24.45 -10.46 19.43
N LYS A 131 -25.58 -9.95 19.89
CA LYS A 131 -25.88 -8.51 20.00
C LYS A 131 -24.93 -7.85 21.00
N SER A 132 -23.65 -7.67 20.65
CA SER A 132 -22.72 -6.82 21.39
C SER A 132 -23.07 -5.38 21.02
N PRO A 133 -23.58 -4.57 21.96
CA PRO A 133 -23.99 -3.19 21.70
C PRO A 133 -22.78 -2.23 21.59
N ARG A 134 -21.57 -2.76 21.46
CA ARG A 134 -20.34 -1.95 21.36
C ARG A 134 -19.84 -2.02 19.93
N THR A 135 -20.11 -0.95 19.18
CA THR A 135 -19.28 -0.60 18.02
C THR A 135 -17.83 -0.68 18.47
N PHE A 136 -17.03 -1.53 17.81
CA PHE A 136 -15.58 -1.59 18.06
C PHE A 136 -15.06 -0.16 18.06
N GLN A 137 -14.53 0.26 19.20
CA GLN A 137 -14.00 1.60 19.36
C GLN A 137 -12.84 1.73 18.36
N SER A 138 -13.01 2.60 17.37
CA SER A 138 -11.99 2.85 16.35
C SER A 138 -10.73 3.30 17.09
N TYR A 139 -9.65 2.51 17.00
CA TYR A 139 -8.36 2.89 17.57
C TYR A 139 -7.92 4.25 17.01
N PRO A 140 -7.16 5.05 17.78
CA PRO A 140 -6.66 6.33 17.33
C PRO A 140 -5.91 6.16 16.01
N ASP A 141 -6.22 7.07 15.09
CA ASP A 141 -5.86 7.13 13.67
C ASP A 141 -4.34 7.15 13.41
N ASN A 142 -3.60 6.10 13.77
CA ASN A 142 -2.33 5.76 13.14
C ASN A 142 -2.63 5.20 11.74
N ARG A 143 -3.13 6.12 10.89
CA ARG A 143 -3.98 5.96 9.69
C ARG A 143 -3.53 4.99 8.61
N PHE A 144 -2.34 4.42 8.71
CA PHE A 144 -1.76 3.68 7.60
C PHE A 144 -1.44 2.21 7.82
N ASN A 145 -1.45 1.67 9.04
CA ASN A 145 -1.28 0.23 9.25
C ASN A 145 -1.74 -0.13 10.66
N GLY A 146 -2.99 0.14 11.04
CA GLY A 146 -3.46 -0.31 12.36
C GLY A 146 -3.50 -1.83 12.45
N ALA A 147 -4.01 -2.49 11.40
CA ALA A 147 -4.35 -3.91 11.45
C ALA A 147 -3.12 -4.82 11.61
N PHE A 148 -2.09 -4.70 10.78
CA PHE A 148 -0.95 -5.63 10.78
C PHE A 148 -0.11 -5.58 12.08
N PRO A 149 0.39 -4.40 12.53
CA PRO A 149 1.03 -4.24 13.83
C PRO A 149 0.14 -4.67 15.00
N THR A 150 -1.16 -4.35 14.98
CA THR A 150 -2.09 -4.78 16.05
C THR A 150 -2.22 -6.30 16.10
N MET A 151 -2.39 -6.95 14.95
CA MET A 151 -2.40 -8.41 14.88
C MET A 151 -1.08 -9.01 15.34
N ASN A 152 0.05 -8.40 14.99
CA ASN A 152 1.37 -8.89 15.41
C ASN A 152 1.57 -8.78 16.94
N VAL A 153 1.16 -7.66 17.54
CA VAL A 153 1.16 -7.48 19.00
C VAL A 153 0.21 -8.47 19.66
N PHE A 154 -1.01 -8.61 19.14
CA PHE A 154 -1.99 -9.55 19.66
C PHE A 154 -1.48 -10.99 19.64
N LEU A 155 -0.96 -11.47 18.50
CA LEU A 155 -0.42 -12.83 18.36
C LEU A 155 0.75 -13.06 19.31
N THR A 156 1.63 -12.06 19.47
CA THR A 156 2.78 -12.11 20.39
C THR A 156 2.34 -12.27 21.84
N LEU A 157 1.32 -11.51 22.26
CA LEU A 157 0.81 -11.52 23.64
C LEU A 157 -0.25 -12.60 23.87
N SER A 158 -0.69 -13.30 22.82
CA SER A 158 -1.89 -14.13 22.89
C SER A 158 -1.80 -15.19 23.98
N ASN A 159 -0.65 -15.84 24.16
CA ASN A 159 -0.47 -16.87 25.18
C ASN A 159 -0.56 -16.33 26.62
N ASP A 160 -0.20 -15.07 26.83
CA ASP A 160 -0.22 -14.42 28.15
C ASP A 160 -1.58 -13.78 28.44
N LEU A 161 -2.34 -13.38 27.41
CA LEU A 161 -3.64 -12.71 27.56
C LEU A 161 -4.66 -13.56 28.33
N ALA A 162 -4.66 -14.89 28.17
CA ALA A 162 -5.62 -15.77 28.84
C ALA A 162 -5.56 -15.68 30.38
N GLY A 163 -4.40 -15.32 30.95
CA GLY A 163 -4.23 -15.15 32.40
C GLY A 163 -4.64 -13.78 32.94
N VAL A 164 -4.83 -12.79 32.05
CA VAL A 164 -5.10 -11.38 32.40
C VAL A 164 -6.54 -10.98 32.09
N LEU A 165 -7.19 -11.64 31.13
CA LEU A 165 -8.57 -11.36 30.74
C LEU A 165 -9.56 -11.79 31.83
N ASP A 166 -10.57 -10.96 32.07
CA ASP A 166 -11.71 -11.36 32.90
C ASP A 166 -12.59 -12.38 32.16
N ARG A 167 -13.54 -12.99 32.89
CA ARG A 167 -14.44 -14.01 32.31
C ARG A 167 -15.27 -13.50 31.13
N THR A 168 -15.58 -12.22 31.09
CA THR A 168 -16.41 -11.62 30.02
C THR A 168 -15.64 -11.60 28.70
N PHE A 169 -14.36 -11.23 28.74
CA PHE A 169 -13.52 -11.16 27.54
C PHE A 169 -12.87 -12.49 27.19
N LEU A 170 -12.78 -13.42 28.14
CA LEU A 170 -12.22 -14.75 27.91
C LEU A 170 -13.02 -15.54 26.89
N ASP A 171 -14.36 -15.48 26.94
CA ASP A 171 -15.22 -16.19 25.98
C ASP A 171 -14.99 -15.69 24.54
N ASP A 172 -14.96 -14.37 24.34
CA ASP A 172 -14.67 -13.76 23.03
C ASP A 172 -13.26 -14.11 22.54
N TYR A 173 -12.28 -14.11 23.44
CA TYR A 173 -10.90 -14.50 23.14
C TYR A 173 -10.81 -15.98 22.72
N MET A 174 -11.56 -16.88 23.37
CA MET A 174 -11.56 -18.31 23.05
C MET A 174 -12.26 -18.63 21.73
N LEU A 175 -13.16 -17.77 21.25
CA LEU A 175 -13.76 -17.87 19.92
C LEU A 175 -12.84 -17.41 18.79
N MET A 176 -11.70 -16.82 19.13
CA MET A 176 -10.77 -16.29 18.14
C MET A 176 -9.96 -17.41 17.48
N ASP A 177 -10.07 -17.48 16.15
CA ASP A 177 -9.28 -18.40 15.34
C ASP A 177 -7.84 -17.87 15.18
N LYS A 178 -6.94 -18.34 16.05
CA LYS A 178 -5.53 -17.95 16.04
C LYS A 178 -4.82 -18.38 14.75
N ASP A 179 -5.15 -19.54 14.22
CA ASP A 179 -4.55 -20.06 12.98
C ASP A 179 -4.94 -19.18 11.79
N LEU A 180 -6.20 -18.74 11.73
CA LEU A 180 -6.65 -17.76 10.75
C LEU A 180 -5.90 -16.42 10.92
N LEU A 181 -5.73 -15.92 12.14
CA LEU A 181 -4.99 -14.68 12.37
C LEU A 181 -3.52 -14.79 11.95
N GLU A 182 -2.88 -15.94 12.16
CA GLU A 182 -1.53 -16.20 11.66
C GLU A 182 -1.48 -16.21 10.12
N HIS A 183 -2.48 -16.82 9.47
CA HIS A 183 -2.60 -16.77 8.01
C HIS A 183 -2.82 -15.33 7.49
N VAL A 184 -3.66 -14.53 8.16
CA VAL A 184 -3.91 -13.12 7.80
C VAL A 184 -2.63 -12.30 8.00
N ARG A 185 -1.92 -12.48 9.12
CA ARG A 185 -0.62 -11.82 9.36
C ARG A 185 0.37 -12.18 8.25
N SER A 186 0.53 -13.47 7.95
CA SER A 186 1.43 -13.95 6.89
C SER A 186 1.06 -13.39 5.51
N PHE A 187 -0.24 -13.29 5.21
CA PHE A 187 -0.73 -12.69 3.97
C PHE A 187 -0.38 -11.20 3.86
N LEU A 188 -0.53 -10.44 4.95
CA LEU A 188 -0.29 -9.00 5.00
C LEU A 188 1.18 -8.59 5.11
N GLY A 189 2.08 -9.46 5.56
CA GLY A 189 3.51 -9.15 5.71
C GLY A 189 4.13 -8.45 4.47
N PRO A 190 3.96 -8.99 3.25
CA PRO A 190 4.45 -8.34 2.03
C PRO A 190 3.86 -6.94 1.75
N PHE A 191 2.64 -6.65 2.22
CA PHE A 191 2.05 -5.32 2.10
C PHE A 191 2.74 -4.33 3.03
N GLU A 192 3.04 -4.75 4.27
CA GLU A 192 3.80 -3.94 5.23
C GLU A 192 5.20 -3.64 4.72
N GLU A 193 5.91 -4.64 4.20
CA GLU A 193 7.24 -4.48 3.60
C GLU A 193 7.22 -3.46 2.46
N LEU A 194 6.21 -3.53 1.59
CA LEU A 194 6.01 -2.60 0.49
C LEU A 194 5.72 -1.18 0.98
N ILE A 195 4.84 -1.02 1.98
CA ILE A 195 4.54 0.28 2.58
C ILE A 195 5.82 0.91 3.14
N ASN A 196 6.62 0.15 3.88
CA ASN A 196 7.91 0.59 4.43
C ASN A 196 8.92 0.96 3.34
N GLU A 197 8.92 0.21 2.23
CA GLU A 197 9.80 0.51 1.09
C GLU A 197 9.38 1.79 0.36
N LEU A 198 8.08 2.01 0.17
CA LEU A 198 7.55 3.22 -0.47
C LEU A 198 7.63 4.45 0.44
N SER A 199 7.64 4.28 1.76
CA SER A 199 7.73 5.39 2.72
C SER A 199 9.14 5.92 2.90
N CYS A 200 10.13 5.32 2.24
CA CYS A 200 11.50 5.79 2.33
C CYS A 200 11.66 7.13 1.62
N ASP A 201 12.15 8.13 2.36
CA ASP A 201 12.44 9.49 1.88
C ASP A 201 13.93 9.70 1.52
N LYS A 202 14.79 8.72 1.84
CA LYS A 202 16.24 8.76 1.59
C LYS A 202 16.64 8.25 0.21
N LYS A 203 15.74 7.62 -0.52
CA LYS A 203 15.98 7.08 -1.86
C LYS A 203 14.76 7.31 -2.75
N PRO A 204 14.91 7.46 -4.07
CA PRO A 204 13.76 7.55 -4.96
C PRO A 204 12.90 6.27 -4.84
N THR A 205 11.59 6.42 -4.67
CA THR A 205 10.66 5.28 -4.53
C THR A 205 9.64 5.20 -5.67
N VAL A 206 9.43 6.27 -6.42
CA VAL A 206 8.40 6.36 -7.47
C VAL A 206 8.56 5.27 -8.54
N TYR A 207 9.80 4.95 -8.94
CA TYR A 207 10.07 3.90 -9.93
C TYR A 207 9.71 2.49 -9.44
N LYS A 208 9.59 2.29 -8.12
CA LYS A 208 9.23 1.00 -7.52
C LYS A 208 7.74 0.74 -7.52
N VAL A 209 6.90 1.76 -7.70
CA VAL A 209 5.44 1.62 -7.56
C VAL A 209 4.89 0.60 -8.55
N LEU A 210 5.40 0.53 -9.79
CA LEU A 210 4.94 -0.44 -10.79
C LEU A 210 5.40 -1.89 -10.50
N PRO A 211 6.70 -2.17 -10.25
CA PRO A 211 7.11 -3.50 -9.79
C PRO A 211 6.37 -3.96 -8.54
N LEU A 212 6.22 -3.08 -7.55
CA LEU A 212 5.55 -3.37 -6.30
C LEU A 212 4.05 -3.64 -6.49
N ARG A 213 3.39 -2.93 -7.41
CA ARG A 213 2.02 -3.26 -7.84
C ARG A 213 1.93 -4.70 -8.34
N GLN A 214 2.86 -5.13 -9.20
CA GLN A 214 2.84 -6.49 -9.73
C GLN A 214 3.07 -7.52 -8.62
N CYS A 215 3.98 -7.23 -7.69
CA CYS A 215 4.17 -8.06 -6.50
C CYS A 215 2.86 -8.26 -5.73
N LEU A 216 2.10 -7.18 -5.49
CA LEU A 216 0.79 -7.26 -4.82
C LEU A 216 -0.24 -8.06 -5.62
N ILE A 217 -0.29 -7.91 -6.94
CA ILE A 217 -1.18 -8.69 -7.81
C ILE A 217 -0.87 -10.18 -7.69
N ASN A 218 0.41 -10.55 -7.80
CA ASN A 218 0.86 -11.93 -7.66
C ASN A 218 0.55 -12.47 -6.25
N ARG A 219 0.68 -11.63 -5.21
CA ARG A 219 0.33 -12.02 -3.84
C ARG A 219 -1.17 -12.24 -3.66
N CYS A 220 -2.00 -11.54 -4.43
CA CYS A 220 -3.44 -11.70 -4.45
C CYS A 220 -3.94 -12.85 -5.34
N THR A 221 -3.04 -13.62 -5.97
CA THR A 221 -3.43 -14.84 -6.69
C THR A 221 -4.02 -15.85 -5.70
N ILE A 222 -5.24 -16.33 -6.00
CA ILE A 222 -5.99 -17.27 -5.17
C ILE A 222 -5.44 -18.68 -5.41
N HIS A 223 -5.20 -19.41 -4.32
CA HIS A 223 -4.80 -20.82 -4.34
C HIS A 223 -5.90 -21.70 -3.73
N GLN A 224 -5.97 -22.96 -4.16
CA GLN A 224 -6.98 -23.91 -3.69
C GLN A 224 -6.87 -24.18 -2.17
N ASN A 225 -5.64 -24.11 -1.63
CA ASN A 225 -5.37 -24.35 -0.21
C ASN A 225 -5.47 -23.08 0.65
N ASP A 226 -5.82 -21.92 0.09
CA ASP A 226 -6.02 -20.70 0.88
C ASP A 226 -7.24 -20.85 1.79
N HIS A 227 -7.18 -20.33 3.01
CA HIS A 227 -8.36 -20.22 3.87
C HIS A 227 -9.45 -19.32 3.23
N ASP A 228 -10.73 -19.63 3.45
CA ASP A 228 -11.88 -18.92 2.87
C ASP A 228 -11.81 -17.40 3.04
N GLY A 229 -11.47 -16.94 4.26
CA GLY A 229 -11.27 -15.53 4.57
C GLY A 229 -10.13 -14.90 3.74
N ILE A 230 -9.02 -15.63 3.54
CA ILE A 230 -7.90 -15.16 2.71
C ILE A 230 -8.31 -15.08 1.24
N ARG A 231 -9.07 -16.06 0.73
CA ARG A 231 -9.59 -16.01 -0.66
C ARG A 231 -10.48 -14.79 -0.88
N GLN A 232 -11.32 -14.44 0.08
CA GLN A 232 -12.16 -13.24 0.03
C GLN A 232 -11.32 -11.96 0.05
N MET A 233 -10.33 -11.88 0.94
CA MET A 233 -9.40 -10.74 0.98
C MET A 233 -8.63 -10.58 -0.33
N LYS A 234 -8.07 -11.67 -0.85
CA LYS A 234 -7.35 -11.70 -2.13
C LYS A 234 -8.24 -11.24 -3.28
N THR A 235 -9.48 -11.71 -3.36
CA THR A 235 -10.46 -11.29 -4.38
C THR A 235 -10.77 -9.79 -4.29
N PHE A 236 -11.00 -9.27 -3.08
CA PHE A 236 -11.27 -7.86 -2.88
C PHE A 236 -10.06 -6.99 -3.29
N LEU A 237 -8.88 -7.37 -2.83
CA LEU A 237 -7.65 -6.62 -3.08
C LEU A 237 -7.22 -6.70 -4.54
N SER A 238 -7.36 -7.85 -5.21
CA SER A 238 -7.07 -7.97 -6.65
C SER A 238 -7.93 -7.01 -7.46
N ASN A 239 -9.22 -6.93 -7.16
CA ASN A 239 -10.15 -6.07 -7.91
C ASN A 239 -9.85 -4.58 -7.67
N THR A 240 -9.51 -4.20 -6.44
CA THR A 240 -9.30 -2.79 -6.06
C THR A 240 -7.90 -2.26 -6.39
N ILE A 241 -6.85 -3.04 -6.13
CA ILE A 241 -5.45 -2.63 -6.37
C ILE A 241 -5.18 -2.50 -7.88
N ILE A 242 -5.69 -3.43 -8.69
CA ILE A 242 -5.43 -3.44 -10.14
C ILE A 242 -5.92 -2.15 -10.80
N GLU A 243 -7.13 -1.70 -10.47
CA GLU A 243 -7.80 -0.60 -11.18
C GLU A 243 -7.27 0.79 -10.81
N LYS A 244 -6.98 1.05 -9.53
CA LYS A 244 -6.76 2.44 -9.06
C LYS A 244 -5.30 2.78 -8.83
N LEU A 245 -4.42 1.82 -8.55
CA LEU A 245 -3.00 2.13 -8.32
C LEU A 245 -2.35 2.64 -9.63
N LEU A 246 -2.77 2.12 -10.80
CA LEU A 246 -2.40 2.64 -12.12
C LEU A 246 -2.83 4.08 -12.38
N ARG A 247 -4.03 4.45 -11.91
CA ARG A 247 -4.58 5.80 -12.12
C ARG A 247 -3.89 6.85 -11.25
N GLN A 248 -3.20 6.44 -10.18
CA GLN A 248 -2.55 7.34 -9.23
C GLN A 248 -1.08 7.56 -9.52
N THR A 249 -0.43 6.58 -10.16
CA THR A 249 0.95 6.73 -10.58
C THR A 249 1.10 7.73 -11.71
N VAL A 250 2.23 8.43 -11.68
CA VAL A 250 2.76 9.38 -12.65
C VAL A 250 3.06 8.72 -14.02
N LEU A 251 2.27 7.73 -14.45
CA LEU A 251 2.44 7.07 -15.73
C LEU A 251 2.47 8.06 -16.91
N PRO A 252 1.78 9.21 -16.89
CA PRO A 252 1.95 10.18 -17.97
C PRO A 252 3.27 10.97 -17.93
N TYR A 253 3.92 11.16 -16.77
CA TYR A 253 5.06 12.09 -16.62
C TYR A 253 6.38 11.47 -16.18
N GLY A 254 6.37 10.37 -15.41
CA GLY A 254 7.59 9.61 -15.10
C GLY A 254 8.11 8.84 -16.31
N LEU A 255 7.22 8.54 -17.25
CA LEU A 255 7.52 7.87 -18.51
C LEU A 255 8.15 8.81 -19.56
N SER A 256 7.97 10.13 -19.47
CA SER A 256 8.61 11.07 -20.41
C SER A 256 10.07 11.37 -20.09
N LEU A 257 10.56 11.01 -18.89
CA LEU A 257 11.88 11.42 -18.40
C LEU A 257 12.98 10.38 -18.55
N ASN A 258 12.66 9.14 -18.96
CA ASN A 258 13.67 8.14 -19.24
C ASN A 258 13.16 7.18 -20.32
N SER A 259 13.53 7.43 -21.59
CA SER A 259 13.14 6.59 -22.73
C SER A 259 13.58 5.15 -22.59
N GLU A 260 14.68 4.89 -21.88
CA GLU A 260 15.15 3.53 -21.63
C GLU A 260 14.34 2.83 -20.55
N LEU A 261 13.99 3.53 -19.47
CA LEU A 261 13.08 3.01 -18.45
C LEU A 261 11.68 2.78 -19.03
N LEU A 262 11.24 3.66 -19.95
CA LEU A 262 10.00 3.48 -20.71
C LEU A 262 10.06 2.20 -21.55
N MET A 263 11.14 2.02 -22.32
CA MET A 263 11.35 0.82 -23.12
C MET A 263 11.47 -0.44 -22.25
N TYR A 264 12.10 -0.34 -21.08
CA TYR A 264 12.24 -1.45 -20.14
C TYR A 264 10.90 -1.82 -19.52
N ILE A 265 10.13 -0.86 -19.03
CA ILE A 265 8.77 -1.07 -18.50
C ILE A 265 7.86 -1.62 -19.61
N GLN A 266 7.96 -1.10 -20.82
CA GLN A 266 7.18 -1.58 -21.96
C GLN A 266 7.56 -3.02 -22.34
N ARG A 267 8.85 -3.37 -22.32
CA ARG A 267 9.31 -4.76 -22.51
C ARG A 267 8.80 -5.68 -21.41
N LEU A 268 8.86 -5.26 -20.15
CA LEU A 268 8.32 -6.02 -19.01
C LEU A 268 6.82 -6.25 -19.14
N LEU A 269 6.05 -5.23 -19.52
CA LEU A 269 4.60 -5.34 -19.71
C LEU A 269 4.24 -6.26 -20.90
N ILE A 270 4.98 -6.15 -22.01
CA ILE A 270 4.81 -7.04 -23.18
C ILE A 270 5.12 -8.49 -22.80
N GLN A 271 6.21 -8.71 -22.05
CA GLN A 271 6.60 -10.04 -21.59
C GLN A 271 5.55 -10.65 -20.65
N GLN A 272 5.05 -9.88 -19.69
CA GLN A 272 4.02 -10.36 -18.75
C GLN A 272 2.70 -10.71 -19.46
N GLU A 273 2.29 -9.92 -20.45
CA GLU A 273 1.08 -10.23 -21.23
C GLU A 273 1.28 -11.50 -22.08
N ALA A 274 2.49 -11.73 -22.60
CA ALA A 274 2.83 -12.98 -23.29
C ALA A 274 2.79 -14.18 -22.34
N GLU A 275 3.32 -14.04 -21.12
CA GLU A 275 3.28 -15.09 -20.08
C GLU A 275 1.84 -15.41 -19.65
N ARG A 276 1.00 -14.39 -19.46
CA ARG A 276 -0.42 -14.55 -19.15
C ARG A 276 -1.17 -15.32 -20.24
N LYS A 277 -0.92 -14.98 -21.51
CA LYS A 277 -1.49 -15.70 -22.66
C LYS A 277 -1.01 -17.14 -22.75
N ALA A 278 0.27 -17.39 -22.47
CA ALA A 278 0.81 -18.74 -22.44
C ALA A 278 0.17 -19.59 -21.32
N GLN A 279 0.01 -19.02 -20.12
CA GLN A 279 -0.69 -19.69 -19.01
C GLN A 279 -2.15 -20.00 -19.35
N GLN A 280 -2.87 -19.05 -19.96
CA GLN A 280 -4.26 -19.28 -20.39
C GLN A 280 -4.39 -20.37 -21.47
N SER A 281 -3.47 -20.41 -22.44
CA SER A 281 -3.47 -21.48 -23.44
C SER A 281 -3.20 -22.86 -22.84
N ILE A 282 -2.36 -22.94 -21.81
CA ILE A 282 -2.08 -24.18 -21.10
C ILE A 282 -3.30 -24.66 -20.31
N GLU A 283 -4.04 -23.73 -19.69
CA GLU A 283 -5.23 -24.05 -18.90
C GLU A 283 -6.41 -24.52 -19.77
N ILE A 284 -6.52 -24.03 -21.01
CA ILE A 284 -7.50 -24.51 -22.00
C ILE A 284 -7.11 -25.92 -22.47
N ASP A 285 -5.85 -26.14 -22.85
CA ASP A 285 -5.36 -27.45 -23.32
C ASP A 285 -5.49 -28.56 -22.25
N ILE A 286 -5.23 -28.25 -20.97
CA ILE A 286 -5.36 -29.22 -19.87
C ILE A 286 -6.82 -29.65 -19.67
N ASN A 287 -7.78 -28.77 -19.95
CA ASN A 287 -9.20 -29.07 -19.82
C ASN A 287 -9.78 -29.79 -21.06
N GLU A 288 -9.12 -29.72 -22.22
CA GLU A 288 -9.58 -30.33 -23.47
C GLU A 288 -8.93 -31.70 -23.77
N ASP A 289 -7.74 -32.02 -23.24
CA ASP A 289 -7.03 -33.26 -23.55
C ASP A 289 -7.33 -34.44 -22.59
N ASN A 290 -8.03 -35.44 -23.14
CA ASN A 290 -8.11 -36.80 -22.62
C ASN A 290 -6.71 -37.45 -22.76
N PHE A 291 -5.94 -37.48 -21.68
CA PHE A 291 -4.53 -37.91 -21.65
C PHE A 291 -4.29 -39.32 -22.22
N ASN A 292 -3.87 -39.40 -23.48
CA ASN A 292 -3.34 -40.63 -24.09
C ASN A 292 -1.99 -40.46 -24.79
N ASP A 293 -1.38 -39.26 -24.81
CA ASP A 293 -0.07 -39.06 -25.45
C ASP A 293 0.97 -38.40 -24.52
N GLN A 294 1.74 -39.27 -23.86
CA GLN A 294 2.84 -38.92 -22.95
C GLN A 294 3.96 -38.10 -23.62
N GLN A 295 4.11 -38.17 -24.95
CA GLN A 295 5.18 -37.43 -25.65
C GLN A 295 4.87 -35.94 -25.80
N SER A 296 3.59 -35.57 -25.92
CA SER A 296 3.13 -34.17 -25.96
C SER A 296 3.40 -33.46 -24.62
N PHE A 297 3.07 -34.13 -23.52
CA PHE A 297 3.28 -33.62 -22.16
C PHE A 297 4.75 -33.36 -21.85
N THR A 298 5.64 -34.27 -22.28
CA THR A 298 7.09 -34.17 -22.03
C THR A 298 7.73 -33.02 -22.81
N ARG A 299 7.31 -32.78 -24.07
CA ARG A 299 7.77 -31.62 -24.87
C ARG A 299 7.28 -30.29 -24.29
N LYS A 300 6.05 -30.26 -23.77
CA LYS A 300 5.48 -29.07 -23.10
C LYS A 300 6.23 -28.74 -21.79
N ILE A 301 6.60 -29.75 -20.98
CA ILE A 301 7.47 -29.55 -19.80
C ILE A 301 8.88 -29.09 -20.17
N LEU A 302 9.47 -29.63 -21.23
CA LEU A 302 10.78 -29.20 -21.72
C LEU A 302 10.80 -27.74 -22.18
N PHE A 303 9.71 -27.26 -22.79
CA PHE A 303 9.52 -25.84 -23.13
C PHE A 303 9.39 -24.94 -21.88
N LEU A 304 8.72 -25.42 -20.83
CA LEU A 304 8.64 -24.71 -19.53
C LEU A 304 10.00 -24.64 -18.84
N LEU A 305 10.78 -25.72 -18.88
CA LEU A 305 12.11 -25.78 -18.27
C LEU A 305 13.13 -24.93 -19.03
N SER A 306 13.08 -24.87 -20.37
CA SER A 306 13.96 -23.98 -21.14
C SER A 306 13.65 -22.51 -20.90
N SER A 307 12.38 -22.16 -20.73
CA SER A 307 11.93 -20.81 -20.36
C SER A 307 12.39 -20.44 -18.94
N SER A 308 12.32 -21.37 -17.99
CA SER A 308 12.77 -21.17 -16.59
C SER A 308 14.29 -21.16 -16.41
N ILE A 309 15.04 -21.84 -17.28
CA ILE A 309 16.52 -21.85 -17.27
C ILE A 309 17.09 -20.53 -17.79
N VAL A 310 16.48 -19.93 -18.83
CA VAL A 310 16.81 -18.56 -19.26
C VAL A 310 16.52 -17.56 -18.15
N ILE A 311 15.43 -17.76 -17.39
CA ILE A 311 15.07 -16.96 -16.20
C ILE A 311 16.10 -17.11 -15.07
N LYS A 312 16.56 -18.31 -14.75
CA LYS A 312 17.61 -18.52 -13.74
C LYS A 312 18.97 -17.95 -14.17
N TYR A 313 19.29 -17.99 -15.46
CA TYR A 313 20.51 -17.39 -16.01
C TYR A 313 20.46 -15.85 -15.95
N PHE A 314 19.33 -15.22 -16.26
CA PHE A 314 19.19 -13.76 -16.15
C PHE A 314 19.08 -13.27 -14.71
N LEU A 315 18.41 -14.02 -13.83
CA LEU A 315 18.36 -13.69 -12.40
C LEU A 315 19.70 -13.94 -11.70
N SER A 316 20.49 -14.94 -12.10
CA SER A 316 21.83 -15.17 -11.52
C SER A 316 22.89 -14.19 -12.04
N VAL A 317 22.75 -13.72 -13.29
CA VAL A 317 23.58 -12.63 -13.83
C VAL A 317 23.18 -11.27 -13.21
N GLY A 318 21.90 -11.06 -12.86
CA GLY A 318 21.44 -9.87 -12.15
C GLY A 318 21.68 -9.87 -10.64
N ALA A 319 21.82 -11.03 -9.99
CA ALA A 319 22.03 -11.15 -8.55
C ALA A 319 23.50 -11.04 -8.10
N ASN A 320 24.46 -11.07 -9.03
CA ASN A 320 25.90 -10.94 -8.75
C ASN A 320 26.52 -9.68 -9.36
N LEU A 321 25.72 -8.74 -9.86
CA LEU A 321 26.19 -7.42 -10.26
C LEU A 321 25.92 -6.46 -9.11
N ASP A 322 27.00 -5.97 -8.50
CA ASP A 322 26.99 -4.77 -7.68
C ASP A 322 26.24 -3.67 -8.44
N PHE A 323 25.18 -3.13 -7.85
CA PHE A 323 24.36 -2.08 -8.47
C PHE A 323 25.16 -0.78 -8.71
N ASP A 324 26.37 -0.66 -8.14
CA ASP A 324 27.33 0.42 -8.39
C ASP A 324 27.91 0.42 -9.82
N MET A 325 27.76 -0.67 -10.59
CA MET A 325 28.37 -0.79 -11.91
C MET A 325 27.49 -0.27 -13.07
N PHE A 326 26.21 0.05 -12.84
CA PHE A 326 25.31 0.57 -13.89
C PHE A 326 25.34 2.10 -14.05
N ALA A 327 26.08 2.81 -13.20
CA ALA A 327 26.34 4.25 -13.36
C ALA A 327 27.37 4.59 -14.45
N PHE A 328 27.88 3.60 -15.20
CA PHE A 328 28.99 3.81 -16.16
C PHE A 328 28.69 3.56 -17.63
N LEU A 329 27.44 3.32 -18.02
CA LEU A 329 27.07 3.22 -19.44
C LEU A 329 25.76 3.96 -19.70
N ILE A 330 25.95 5.28 -19.85
CA ILE A 330 25.17 6.34 -20.52
C ILE A 330 23.66 6.36 -20.29
#